data_AF-A0A941VID2-F1
#
_entry.id   AF-A0A941VID2-F1
#
_cell.length_a   1.000
_cell.length_b   1.000
_cell.length_c   1.000
_cell.angle_alpha   90.00
_cell.angle_beta   90.00
_cell.angle_gamma   90.00
#
_symmetry.space_group_name_H-M   'P 1'
#
loop_
_entity.id
_entity.type
_entity.pdbx_description
1 polymer ?
#
loop_
_entity_poly.entity_id
_entity_poly.type
_entity_poly.pdbx_seq_one_letter_code
_entity_poly.pdbx_strand_id
1 'polypeptide(L)' 'MPPAAGGVNRAAVPNVETVAITDLRPATLVTVRNIGTVRNLRDRRDDLYGVVWRGS' A
#
# COMPACT_ATOMS: atom_id res chain seq x y z
N MET A 1 -4.30 -8.35 16.96
CA MET A 1 -4.67 -7.30 15.98
C MET A 1 -4.30 -7.81 14.59
N PRO A 2 -5.19 -7.82 13.58
CA PRO A 2 -4.88 -8.39 12.28
C PRO A 2 -3.94 -7.47 11.47
N PRO A 3 -3.16 -8.00 10.50
CA PRO A 3 -2.45 -7.17 9.52
C PRO A 3 -3.44 -6.29 8.75
N ALA A 4 -2.98 -5.11 8.30
CA ALA A 4 -3.76 -4.06 7.65
C ALA A 4 -4.93 -4.59 6.80
N ALA A 5 -6.16 -4.43 7.29
CA ALA A 5 -7.34 -4.97 6.62
C ALA A 5 -7.58 -4.26 5.28
N GLY A 6 -7.44 -5.01 4.18
CA GLY A 6 -7.97 -4.69 2.84
C GLY A 6 -7.25 -3.58 2.07
N GLY A 7 -6.32 -3.95 1.18
CA GLY A 7 -5.63 -3.02 0.27
C GLY A 7 -6.40 -2.65 -1.01
N VAL A 8 -7.65 -3.10 -1.16
CA VAL A 8 -8.46 -2.86 -2.36
C VAL A 8 -9.72 -2.10 -1.96
N ASN A 9 -9.76 -0.81 -2.28
CA ASN A 9 -10.90 0.04 -1.96
C ASN A 9 -11.95 0.08 -3.08
N ARG A 10 -11.59 -0.28 -4.31
CA ARG A 10 -12.53 -0.50 -5.43
C ARG A 10 -11.84 -1.22 -6.58
N ALA A 11 -12.59 -2.00 -7.35
CA ALA A 11 -12.13 -2.63 -8.58
C ALA A 11 -13.17 -2.44 -9.69
N ALA A 12 -12.71 -2.38 -10.94
CA ALA A 12 -13.57 -2.50 -12.12
C ALA A 12 -13.85 -3.99 -12.38
N VAL A 13 -15.02 -4.29 -12.97
CA VAL A 13 -15.36 -5.65 -13.39
C VAL A 13 -14.80 -5.93 -14.79
N PRO A 14 -14.45 -7.18 -15.13
CA PRO A 14 -13.94 -7.51 -16.46
C PRO A 14 -14.94 -7.20 -17.57
N ASN A 15 -14.42 -6.91 -18.76
CA ASN A 15 -15.19 -6.78 -20.02
C ASN A 15 -16.23 -5.65 -20.06
N VAL A 16 -16.18 -4.69 -19.13
CA VAL A 16 -17.06 -3.51 -19.12
C VAL A 16 -16.23 -2.26 -18.88
N GLU A 17 -16.41 -1.24 -19.72
CA GLU A 17 -15.79 0.06 -19.50
C GLU A 17 -16.37 0.69 -18.22
N THR A 18 -15.52 0.87 -17.20
CA THR A 18 -15.94 1.35 -15.87
C THR A 18 -14.90 2.29 -15.29
N VAL A 19 -15.35 3.43 -14.74
CA VAL A 19 -14.50 4.33 -13.94
C VAL A 19 -14.62 3.97 -12.46
N ALA A 20 -13.49 3.59 -11.84
CA ALA A 20 -13.38 3.33 -10.40
C ALA A 20 -12.76 4.55 -9.68
N ILE A 21 -13.57 5.23 -8.87
CA ILE A 21 -13.16 6.32 -7.97
C ILE A 21 -13.28 5.83 -6.53
N THR A 22 -12.30 6.19 -5.69
CA THR A 22 -12.29 5.89 -4.25
C THR A 22 -11.69 7.06 -3.46
N ASP A 23 -12.27 7.34 -2.31
CA ASP A 23 -11.72 8.32 -1.37
C ASP A 23 -10.62 7.68 -0.52
N LEU A 24 -9.45 8.33 -0.50
CA LEU A 24 -8.34 7.92 0.34
C LEU A 24 -8.15 8.90 1.48
N ARG A 25 -7.98 8.36 2.70
CA ARG A 25 -7.68 9.16 3.90
C ARG A 25 -6.20 9.02 4.25
N PRO A 26 -5.36 10.06 4.10
CA PRO A 26 -3.93 9.99 4.42
C PRO A 26 -3.65 9.64 5.88
N ALA A 27 -4.47 10.13 6.81
CA ALA A 27 -4.34 9.82 8.24
C ALA A 27 -4.42 8.30 8.51
N THR A 28 -5.27 7.58 7.78
CA THR A 28 -5.38 6.13 7.87
C THR A 28 -4.08 5.45 7.39
N LEU A 29 -3.47 5.93 6.31
CA LEU A 29 -2.21 5.40 5.80
C LEU A 29 -1.05 5.61 6.79
N VAL A 30 -0.96 6.80 7.41
CA VAL A 30 0.05 7.09 8.44
C VAL A 30 -0.12 6.16 9.64
N THR A 31 -1.36 5.93 10.05
CA THR A 31 -1.70 5.07 11.18
C THR A 31 -1.28 3.63 10.90
N VAL A 32 -1.71 3.09 9.76
CA VAL A 32 -1.40 1.70 9.35
C VAL A 32 0.09 1.47 9.12
N ARG A 33 0.83 2.46 8.58
CA ARG A 33 2.29 2.35 8.37
C ARG A 33 3.07 2.16 9.68
N ASN A 34 2.52 2.61 10.81
CA ASN A 34 3.21 2.64 12.09
C ASN A 34 2.74 1.58 13.09
N ILE A 35 1.69 0.82 12.76
CA ILE A 35 1.11 -0.19 13.65
C ILE A 35 1.49 -1.60 13.18
N GLY A 36 1.55 -2.55 14.12
CA GLY A 36 1.80 -3.96 13.86
C GLY A 36 3.20 -4.40 14.29
N THR A 37 3.37 -5.72 14.45
CA THR A 37 4.67 -6.34 14.77
C THR A 37 5.61 -6.38 13.57
N VAL A 38 5.07 -6.30 12.34
CA VAL A 38 5.84 -6.23 11.10
C VAL A 38 5.39 -4.98 10.33
N ARG A 39 6.34 -4.10 10.01
CA ARG A 39 6.15 -2.85 9.28
C ARG A 39 7.03 -2.89 8.04
N ASN A 40 6.54 -3.50 6.97
CA ASN A 40 7.29 -3.78 5.72
C ASN A 40 8.19 -2.65 5.20
N LEU A 41 7.75 -1.39 5.33
CA LEU A 41 8.51 -0.24 4.83
C LEU A 41 9.60 0.23 5.81
N ARG A 42 9.43 -0.01 7.11
CA ARG A 42 10.41 0.35 8.15
C ARG A 42 11.38 -0.80 8.46
N ASP A 43 10.89 -2.03 8.41
CA ASP A 43 11.66 -3.24 8.71
C ASP A 43 12.35 -3.79 7.45
N ARG A 44 12.35 -3.02 6.35
CA ARG A 44 13.00 -3.36 5.09
C ARG A 44 14.51 -3.51 5.30
N ARG A 45 15.08 -4.58 4.73
CA ARG A 45 16.51 -4.89 4.75
C ARG A 45 17.22 -4.36 3.52
N ASP A 46 17.57 -3.08 3.56
CA ASP A 46 18.27 -2.40 2.46
C ASP A 46 19.69 -2.94 2.25
N ASP A 47 20.25 -3.65 3.24
CA ASP A 47 21.51 -4.39 3.14
C ASP A 47 21.42 -5.61 2.21
N LEU A 48 20.23 -6.20 2.06
CA LEU A 48 20.02 -7.35 1.19
C LEU A 48 19.57 -6.96 -0.21
N TYR A 49 18.62 -6.02 -0.32
CA TYR A 49 18.01 -5.65 -1.60
C TYR A 49 17.56 -4.18 -1.64
N GLY A 50 17.99 -3.46 -2.67
CA GLY A 50 17.63 -2.05 -2.92
C GLY A 50 16.96 -1.84 -4.27
N VAL A 51 16.12 -0.80 -4.37
CA VAL A 51 15.60 -0.29 -5.65
C VAL A 51 16.41 0.94 -6.03
N VAL A 52 17.16 0.86 -7.13
CA VAL A 52 17.87 2.01 -7.69
C VAL A 52 17.03 2.58 -8.83
N TRP A 53 16.49 3.78 -8.64
CA TRP A 53 15.82 4.49 -9.72
C TRP A 53 16.88 5.15 -10.64
N ARG A 54 17.02 4.64 -11.86
CA ARG A 54 17.89 5.12 -12.95
C ARG A 54 17.30 6.28 -13.77
N GLY A 55 16.50 7.16 -13.17
CA GLY A 55 15.73 8.16 -13.91
C GLY A 55 16.06 9.59 -13.56
N SER A 56 16.71 10.26 -14.51
CA SER A 56 16.74 11.71 -14.69
C SER A 56 16.86 12.00 -16.17
#